data_AF-A0A9D7QVD7-F1
#
_entry.id   AF-A0A9D7QVD7-F1
#
_cell.length_a   1.000
_cell.length_b   1.000
_cell.length_c   1.000
_cell.angle_alpha   90.00
_cell.angle_beta   90.00
_cell.angle_gamma   90.00
#
_symmetry.space_group_name_H-M   'P 1'
#
loop_
_entity.id
_entity.type
_entity.pdbx_description
1 polymer ?
#
loop_
_entity_poly.entity_id
_entity_poly.type
_entity_poly.pdbx_seq_one_letter_code
_entity_poly.pdbx_strand_id
1 'polypeptide(L)'
;MKKITSYLIALILIGSGALNAMDAKLQQQIEKQLKELKSAKGVEAWEQGVTAFEAMSKSHPEAWLTRYYESYCLLNCGMESKDPSTADSYYDRAIKAIDAADAVSLKNSEIKTLKSWILSMQIGIDPMNRGFEYGMKSNMLLEEAMTLDENNPRPYLLQGLAAMYTPEEYGGSKEKAKSCFEKAIKKFEATKVKSATAPTWGYEKAKESLAEIQ
;
A
#
# COMPACT_ATOMS: atom_id res chain seq x y z
N MET A 1 -45.54 -27.76 -39.20
CA MET A 1 -44.10 -27.43 -39.34
C MET A 1 -43.76 -26.35 -38.31
N LYS A 2 -42.65 -26.53 -37.59
CA LYS A 2 -42.38 -25.97 -36.26
C LYS A 2 -42.24 -24.43 -36.25
N LYS A 3 -42.97 -23.75 -35.36
CA LYS A 3 -42.77 -22.33 -35.05
C LYS A 3 -41.51 -22.19 -34.19
N ILE A 4 -40.45 -21.61 -34.72
CA ILE A 4 -39.25 -21.25 -33.96
C ILE A 4 -39.47 -19.84 -33.44
N THR A 5 -39.86 -19.74 -32.17
CA THR A 5 -39.96 -18.46 -31.47
C THR A 5 -38.55 -18.03 -31.08
N SER A 6 -37.97 -17.11 -31.84
CA SER A 6 -36.67 -16.50 -31.51
C SER A 6 -36.84 -15.59 -30.30
N TYR A 7 -36.44 -16.05 -29.12
CA TYR A 7 -36.23 -15.19 -27.97
C TYR A 7 -34.96 -14.38 -28.20
N LEU A 8 -35.11 -13.08 -28.51
CA LEU A 8 -34.03 -12.11 -28.33
C LEU A 8 -33.77 -12.01 -26.83
N ILE A 9 -32.78 -12.73 -26.33
CA ILE A 9 -32.20 -12.46 -25.03
C ILE A 9 -31.41 -11.17 -25.19
N ALA A 10 -32.00 -10.06 -24.77
CA ALA A 10 -31.25 -8.84 -24.53
C ALA A 10 -30.24 -9.16 -23.43
N LEU A 11 -28.99 -9.38 -23.83
CA LEU A 11 -27.86 -9.43 -22.93
C LEU A 11 -27.73 -8.01 -22.35
N ILE A 12 -28.38 -7.79 -21.22
CA ILE A 12 -28.05 -6.66 -20.35
C ILE A 12 -26.64 -6.94 -19.89
N LEU A 13 -25.67 -6.37 -20.60
CA LEU A 13 -24.34 -6.08 -20.07
C LEU A 13 -24.57 -5.21 -18.84
N ILE A 14 -24.76 -5.85 -17.69
CA ILE A 14 -24.56 -5.21 -16.40
C ILE A 14 -23.08 -4.89 -16.38
N GLY A 15 -22.74 -3.69 -16.87
CA GLY A 15 -21.40 -3.15 -16.80
C GLY A 15 -21.02 -3.05 -15.34
N SER A 16 -20.26 -4.02 -14.85
CA SER A 16 -19.51 -3.95 -13.60
C SER A 16 -18.43 -2.88 -13.77
N GLY A 17 -18.79 -1.61 -13.61
CA GLY A 17 -17.84 -0.55 -13.94
C GLY A 17 -18.27 0.90 -13.71
N ALA A 18 -19.42 1.18 -13.07
CA ALA A 18 -19.58 2.44 -12.37
C ALA A 18 -18.76 2.41 -11.06
N LEU A 19 -17.46 2.15 -11.19
CA LEU A 19 -16.47 2.35 -10.13
C LEU A 19 -16.34 3.86 -10.00
N ASN A 20 -16.95 4.42 -8.96
CA ASN A 20 -16.82 5.80 -8.47
C ASN A 20 -15.70 6.58 -9.18
N ALA A 21 -16.05 7.25 -10.28
CA ALA A 21 -15.10 8.13 -10.94
C ALA A 21 -14.79 9.24 -9.92
N MET A 22 -13.56 9.22 -9.41
CA MET A 22 -13.06 10.27 -8.55
C MET A 22 -13.25 11.61 -9.26
N ASP A 23 -13.87 12.58 -8.58
CA ASP A 23 -14.12 13.89 -9.17
C ASP A 23 -12.81 14.49 -9.70
N ALA A 24 -12.87 15.12 -10.88
CA ALA A 24 -11.68 15.63 -11.58
C ALA A 24 -10.88 16.64 -10.74
N LYS A 25 -11.56 17.43 -9.89
CA LYS A 25 -10.91 18.36 -8.98
C LYS A 25 -10.12 17.62 -7.90
N LEU A 26 -10.72 16.60 -7.30
CA LEU A 26 -10.04 15.76 -6.31
C LEU A 26 -8.83 15.05 -6.92
N GLN A 27 -9.00 14.50 -8.12
CA GLN A 27 -7.88 13.88 -8.85
C GLN A 27 -6.73 14.87 -9.04
N GLN A 28 -7.01 16.10 -9.50
CA GLN A 28 -6.00 17.14 -9.69
C GLN A 28 -5.31 17.53 -8.37
N GLN A 29 -6.06 17.60 -7.26
CA GLN A 29 -5.52 17.90 -5.94
C GLN A 29 -4.56 16.80 -5.47
N ILE A 30 -4.93 15.53 -5.65
CA ILE A 30 -4.06 14.39 -5.32
C ILE A 30 -2.81 14.42 -6.20
N GLU A 31 -2.94 14.57 -7.52
CA GLU A 31 -1.79 14.62 -8.43
C GLU A 31 -0.82 15.75 -8.08
N LYS A 32 -1.34 16.92 -7.67
CA LYS A 32 -0.51 18.04 -7.20
C LYS A 32 0.28 17.63 -5.96
N GLN A 33 -0.38 17.08 -4.94
CA GLN A 33 0.28 16.65 -3.71
C GLN A 33 1.32 15.55 -3.97
N LEU A 34 1.01 14.57 -4.82
CA LEU A 34 1.97 13.52 -5.18
C LEU A 34 3.23 14.06 -5.87
N LYS A 35 3.13 15.16 -6.63
CA LYS A 35 4.31 15.82 -7.21
C LYS A 35 5.19 16.45 -6.12
N GLU A 36 4.59 17.10 -5.13
CA GLU A 36 5.29 17.71 -3.99
C GLU A 36 6.00 16.63 -3.16
N LEU A 37 5.35 15.47 -2.94
CA LEU A 37 5.91 14.35 -2.18
C LEU A 37 7.13 13.68 -2.83
N LYS A 38 7.33 13.79 -4.15
CA LYS A 38 8.51 13.19 -4.82
C LYS A 38 9.83 13.74 -4.28
N SER A 39 9.82 14.96 -3.75
CA SER A 39 10.98 15.64 -3.17
C SER A 39 10.91 15.78 -1.65
N ALA A 40 9.88 15.23 -1.00
CA ALA A 40 9.73 15.32 0.44
C ALA A 40 10.88 14.58 1.15
N LYS A 41 11.50 15.26 2.13
CA LYS A 41 12.57 14.72 2.97
C LYS A 41 12.41 15.29 4.38
N GLY A 42 12.56 14.43 5.38
CA GLY A 42 12.37 14.79 6.77
C GLY A 42 10.89 14.96 7.16
N VAL A 43 10.65 14.90 8.47
CA VAL A 43 9.31 14.86 9.07
C VAL A 43 8.43 16.05 8.66
N GLU A 44 8.99 17.27 8.61
CA GLU A 44 8.23 18.48 8.29
C GLU A 44 7.59 18.42 6.89
N ALA A 45 8.35 17.96 5.88
CA ALA A 45 7.85 17.85 4.51
C ALA A 45 6.72 16.80 4.40
N TRP A 46 6.85 15.69 5.12
CA TRP A 46 5.81 14.64 5.14
C TRP A 46 4.54 15.09 5.89
N GLU A 47 4.67 15.83 6.99
CA GLU A 47 3.52 16.38 7.73
C GLU A 47 2.68 17.39 6.91
N GLN A 48 3.31 18.13 5.99
CA GLN A 48 2.55 18.94 5.02
C GLN A 48 1.63 18.07 4.15
N GLY A 49 2.15 16.91 3.70
CA GLY A 49 1.37 15.91 2.99
C GLY A 49 0.25 15.31 3.86
N VAL A 50 0.53 14.97 5.11
CA VAL A 50 -0.48 14.49 6.07
C VAL A 50 -1.63 15.48 6.17
N THR A 51 -1.32 16.75 6.42
CA THR A 51 -2.30 17.83 6.56
C THR A 51 -3.16 17.96 5.30
N ALA A 52 -2.54 17.93 4.12
CA ALA A 52 -3.24 18.06 2.85
C ALA A 52 -4.20 16.87 2.60
N PHE A 53 -3.73 15.64 2.79
CA PHE A 53 -4.55 14.45 2.56
C PHE A 53 -5.63 14.25 3.63
N GLU A 54 -5.38 14.64 4.88
CA GLU A 54 -6.40 14.64 5.94
C GLU A 54 -7.55 15.62 5.62
N ALA A 55 -7.24 16.81 5.10
CA ALA A 55 -8.26 17.77 4.67
C ALA A 55 -9.09 17.25 3.49
N MET A 56 -8.44 16.60 2.51
CA MET A 56 -9.11 15.96 1.38
C MET A 56 -10.02 14.82 1.84
N SER A 57 -9.54 13.96 2.75
CA SER A 57 -10.28 12.80 3.23
C SER A 57 -11.49 13.17 4.11
N LYS A 58 -11.46 14.32 4.79
CA LYS A 58 -12.64 14.89 5.47
C LYS A 58 -13.70 15.36 4.48
N SER A 59 -13.28 15.90 3.34
CA SER A 59 -14.17 16.45 2.31
C SER A 59 -14.69 15.35 1.36
N HIS A 60 -13.95 14.25 1.25
CA HIS A 60 -14.21 13.11 0.35
C HIS A 60 -13.98 11.77 1.09
N PRO A 61 -14.78 11.46 2.12
CA PRO A 61 -14.59 10.27 2.94
C PRO A 61 -14.71 8.96 2.17
N GLU A 62 -15.41 8.95 1.03
CA GLU A 62 -15.54 7.81 0.11
C GLU A 62 -14.28 7.54 -0.73
N ALA A 63 -13.41 8.54 -0.87
CA ALA A 63 -12.21 8.46 -1.70
C ALA A 63 -11.07 7.82 -0.91
N TRP A 64 -11.04 6.48 -0.86
CA TRP A 64 -10.05 5.67 -0.14
C TRP A 64 -8.59 6.13 -0.34
N LEU A 65 -8.28 6.64 -1.54
CA LEU A 65 -6.95 7.06 -1.94
C LEU A 65 -6.43 8.25 -1.11
N THR A 66 -7.31 9.12 -0.62
CA THR A 66 -6.94 10.24 0.24
C THR A 66 -6.43 9.73 1.60
N ARG A 67 -7.15 8.80 2.23
CA ARG A 67 -6.75 8.13 3.48
C ARG A 67 -5.52 7.23 3.30
N TYR A 68 -5.40 6.58 2.14
CA TYR A 68 -4.21 5.82 1.79
C TYR A 68 -2.96 6.71 1.77
N TYR A 69 -3.01 7.86 1.11
CA TYR A 69 -1.86 8.76 1.05
C TYR A 69 -1.60 9.51 2.36
N GLU A 70 -2.64 9.84 3.14
CA GLU A 70 -2.48 10.31 4.52
C GLU A 70 -1.67 9.29 5.34
N SER A 71 -2.06 8.02 5.29
CA SER A 71 -1.35 6.92 5.96
C SER A 71 0.08 6.74 5.44
N TYR A 72 0.30 6.85 4.12
CA TYR A 72 1.63 6.77 3.53
C TYR A 72 2.54 7.91 3.98
N CYS A 73 2.04 9.14 4.07
CA CYS A 73 2.79 10.27 4.61
C CYS A 73 3.14 10.04 6.09
N LEU A 74 2.18 9.55 6.90
CA LEU A 74 2.42 9.22 8.31
C LEU A 74 3.47 8.12 8.49
N LEU A 75 3.43 7.08 7.66
CA LEU A 75 4.47 6.05 7.63
C LEU A 75 5.86 6.68 7.40
N ASN A 76 5.98 7.59 6.43
CA ASN A 76 7.26 8.26 6.16
C ASN A 76 7.66 9.25 7.27
N CYS A 77 6.72 9.93 7.93
CA CYS A 77 7.01 10.71 9.15
C CYS A 77 7.65 9.83 10.23
N GLY A 78 7.12 8.61 10.43
CA GLY A 78 7.69 7.66 11.38
C GLY A 78 9.08 7.18 10.98
N MET A 79 9.30 6.87 9.69
CA MET A 79 10.59 6.41 9.18
C MET A 79 11.69 7.48 9.27
N GLU A 80 11.32 8.75 9.12
CA GLU A 80 12.24 9.90 9.19
C GLU A 80 12.42 10.42 10.65
N SER A 81 11.62 9.92 11.59
CA SER A 81 11.72 10.31 13.00
C SER A 81 12.95 9.68 13.65
N LYS A 82 13.71 10.51 14.37
CA LYS A 82 14.87 10.06 15.16
C LYS A 82 14.48 9.53 16.53
N ASP A 83 13.30 9.91 17.02
CA ASP A 83 12.77 9.47 18.30
C ASP A 83 11.79 8.29 18.10
N PRO A 84 12.05 7.12 18.69
CA PRO A 84 11.20 5.94 18.53
C PRO A 84 9.76 6.13 19.03
N SER A 85 9.55 6.87 20.12
CA SER A 85 8.20 7.11 20.65
C SER A 85 7.38 7.99 19.70
N THR A 86 8.02 9.00 19.12
CA THR A 86 7.43 9.88 18.10
C THR A 86 7.14 9.09 16.82
N ALA A 87 8.08 8.23 16.40
CA ALA A 87 7.87 7.34 15.26
C ALA A 87 6.64 6.44 15.46
N ASP A 88 6.51 5.84 16.64
CA ASP A 88 5.39 4.95 16.96
C ASP A 88 4.03 5.66 16.95
N SER A 89 3.99 6.89 17.46
CA SER A 89 2.79 7.74 17.38
C SER A 89 2.35 8.02 15.93
N TYR A 90 3.31 8.21 15.03
CA TYR A 90 3.00 8.32 13.59
C TYR A 90 2.45 7.02 13.02
N TYR A 91 3.02 5.87 13.38
CA TYR A 91 2.51 4.58 12.93
C TYR A 91 1.10 4.28 13.46
N ASP A 92 0.78 4.65 14.70
CA ASP A 92 -0.58 4.54 15.25
C ASP A 92 -1.59 5.40 14.48
N ARG A 93 -1.20 6.63 14.12
CA ARG A 93 -2.01 7.48 13.23
C ARG A 93 -2.15 6.87 11.84
N ALA A 94 -1.07 6.29 11.30
CA ALA A 94 -1.06 5.66 9.98
C ALA A 94 -2.00 4.44 9.93
N ILE A 95 -2.08 3.64 11.01
CA ILE A 95 -3.05 2.55 11.16
C ILE A 95 -4.48 3.07 11.14
N LYS A 96 -4.78 4.14 11.90
CA LYS A 96 -6.13 4.73 11.90
C LYS A 96 -6.54 5.22 10.51
N ALA A 97 -5.64 5.87 9.79
CA ALA A 97 -5.90 6.34 8.43
C ALA A 97 -6.08 5.18 7.44
N ILE A 98 -5.23 4.16 7.46
CA ILE A 98 -5.34 3.03 6.52
C ILE A 98 -6.56 2.15 6.82
N ASP A 99 -6.96 2.03 8.08
CA ASP A 99 -8.19 1.32 8.47
C ASP A 99 -9.45 2.05 7.98
N ALA A 100 -9.43 3.39 8.01
CA ALA A 100 -10.50 4.18 7.40
C ALA A 100 -10.56 3.99 5.87
N ALA A 101 -9.40 3.87 5.20
CA ALA A 101 -9.34 3.55 3.77
C ALA A 101 -9.88 2.13 3.50
N ASP A 102 -9.52 1.16 4.34
CA ASP A 102 -9.96 -0.24 4.20
C ASP A 102 -11.48 -0.35 4.36
N ALA A 103 -12.07 0.39 5.31
CA ALA A 103 -13.52 0.40 5.54
C ALA A 103 -14.34 0.83 4.30
N VAL A 104 -13.77 1.68 3.43
CA VAL A 104 -14.40 2.13 2.19
C VAL A 104 -13.94 1.33 0.96
N SER A 105 -12.87 0.55 1.06
CA SER A 105 -12.27 -0.22 -0.04
C SER A 105 -11.71 -1.58 0.43
N LEU A 106 -12.58 -2.42 0.99
CA LEU A 106 -12.23 -3.65 1.74
C LEU A 106 -11.35 -4.67 1.00
N LYS A 107 -11.40 -4.71 -0.33
CA LYS A 107 -10.70 -5.68 -1.19
C LYS A 107 -9.62 -5.02 -2.04
N ASN A 108 -8.80 -4.19 -1.41
CA ASN A 108 -7.80 -3.39 -2.08
C ASN A 108 -6.38 -3.82 -1.73
N SER A 109 -5.68 -4.40 -2.71
CA SER A 109 -4.31 -4.92 -2.55
C SER A 109 -3.34 -3.85 -2.01
N GLU A 110 -3.44 -2.60 -2.47
CA GLU A 110 -2.56 -1.52 -2.01
C GLU A 110 -2.76 -1.21 -0.52
N ILE A 111 -4.01 -1.17 -0.05
CA ILE A 111 -4.35 -0.89 1.35
C ILE A 111 -3.79 -1.98 2.26
N LYS A 112 -4.02 -3.25 1.92
CA LYS A 112 -3.49 -4.39 2.70
C LYS A 112 -1.96 -4.35 2.76
N THR A 113 -1.32 -4.01 1.64
CA THR A 113 0.13 -3.87 1.55
C THR A 113 0.66 -2.77 2.45
N LEU A 114 0.08 -1.56 2.39
CA LEU A 114 0.54 -0.44 3.21
C LEU A 114 0.32 -0.71 4.70
N LYS A 115 -0.82 -1.32 5.06
CA LYS A 115 -1.11 -1.74 6.44
C LYS A 115 -0.09 -2.75 6.96
N SER A 116 0.28 -3.74 6.15
CA SER A 116 1.36 -4.69 6.49
C SER A 116 2.68 -3.96 6.76
N TRP A 117 3.05 -2.98 5.93
CA TRP A 117 4.29 -2.22 6.15
C TRP A 117 4.28 -1.48 7.48
N ILE A 118 3.17 -0.81 7.81
CA ILE A 118 3.06 -0.06 9.07
C ILE A 118 3.21 -0.99 10.27
N LEU A 119 2.56 -2.17 10.25
CA LEU A 119 2.73 -3.18 11.30
C LEU A 119 4.18 -3.63 11.42
N SER A 120 4.86 -3.87 10.30
CA SER A 120 6.29 -4.21 10.31
C SER A 120 7.17 -3.09 10.89
N MET A 121 6.83 -1.82 10.65
CA MET A 121 7.54 -0.70 11.28
C MET A 121 7.29 -0.65 12.80
N GLN A 122 6.07 -0.93 13.26
CA GLN A 122 5.75 -1.01 14.69
C GLN A 122 6.45 -2.19 15.39
N ILE A 123 6.69 -3.30 14.69
CA ILE A 123 7.55 -4.38 15.19
C ILE A 123 8.97 -3.88 15.38
N GLY A 124 9.50 -3.08 14.46
CA GLY A 124 10.84 -2.49 14.59
C GLY A 124 11.02 -1.60 15.83
N ILE A 125 9.94 -0.97 16.32
CA ILE A 125 9.94 -0.17 17.55
C ILE A 125 9.98 -1.06 18.81
N ASP A 126 9.14 -2.10 18.86
CA ASP A 126 9.01 -2.99 20.01
C ASP A 126 8.90 -4.46 19.58
N PRO A 127 10.03 -5.09 19.20
CA PRO A 127 10.02 -6.44 18.64
C PRO A 127 9.54 -7.50 19.63
N MET A 128 9.85 -7.32 20.92
CA MET A 128 9.55 -8.30 21.97
C MET A 128 8.05 -8.41 22.22
N ASN A 129 7.33 -7.29 22.25
CA ASN A 129 5.89 -7.30 22.54
C ASN A 129 5.03 -7.44 21.27
N ARG A 130 5.52 -6.98 20.11
CA ARG A 130 4.70 -6.90 18.88
C ARG A 130 5.09 -7.91 17.82
N GLY A 131 6.31 -8.46 17.86
CA GLY A 131 6.87 -9.28 16.79
C GLY A 131 5.99 -10.45 16.36
N PHE A 132 5.49 -11.24 17.33
CA PHE A 132 4.68 -12.41 17.03
C PHE A 132 3.31 -12.04 16.43
N GLU A 133 2.52 -11.24 17.15
CA GLU A 133 1.16 -10.90 16.72
C GLU A 133 1.15 -10.06 15.44
N TYR A 134 1.97 -9.00 15.39
CA TYR A 134 1.99 -8.10 14.23
C TYR A 134 2.69 -8.77 13.05
N GLY A 135 3.66 -9.66 13.27
CA GLY A 135 4.29 -10.45 12.22
C GLY A 135 3.30 -11.37 11.52
N MET A 136 2.49 -12.12 12.29
CA MET A 136 1.42 -12.95 11.73
C MET A 136 0.40 -12.11 10.94
N LYS A 137 -0.08 -11.00 11.52
CA LYS A 137 -1.03 -10.10 10.86
C LYS A 137 -0.46 -9.50 9.57
N SER A 138 0.80 -9.05 9.61
CA SER A 138 1.50 -8.49 8.45
C SER A 138 1.59 -9.52 7.32
N ASN A 139 1.99 -10.76 7.62
CA ASN A 139 2.07 -11.82 6.62
C ASN A 139 0.71 -12.16 6.00
N MET A 140 -0.35 -12.27 6.81
CA MET A 140 -1.71 -12.50 6.30
C MET A 140 -2.17 -11.39 5.34
N LEU A 141 -1.87 -10.12 5.68
CA LEU A 141 -2.21 -8.99 4.83
C LEU A 141 -1.45 -9.03 3.49
N LEU A 142 -0.18 -9.46 3.48
CA LEU A 142 0.59 -9.62 2.24
C LEU A 142 0.05 -10.74 1.36
N GLU A 143 -0.31 -11.88 1.96
CA GLU A 143 -0.95 -12.99 1.25
C GLU A 143 -2.29 -12.59 0.65
N GLU A 144 -3.12 -11.87 1.42
CA GLU A 144 -4.37 -11.30 0.93
C GLU A 144 -4.11 -10.32 -0.22
N ALA A 145 -3.14 -9.41 -0.07
CA ALA A 145 -2.82 -8.42 -1.09
C ALA A 145 -2.40 -9.06 -2.43
N MET A 146 -1.58 -10.12 -2.38
CA MET A 146 -1.17 -10.87 -3.58
C MET A 146 -2.33 -11.65 -4.20
N THR A 147 -3.27 -12.13 -3.39
CA THR A 147 -4.48 -12.82 -3.87
C THR A 147 -5.43 -11.84 -4.57
N LEU A 148 -5.54 -10.62 -4.03
CA LEU A 148 -6.39 -9.56 -4.57
C LEU A 148 -5.87 -8.97 -5.89
N ASP A 149 -4.56 -8.75 -5.99
CA ASP A 149 -3.90 -8.31 -7.21
C ASP A 149 -2.51 -8.96 -7.31
N GLU A 150 -2.42 -10.06 -8.06
CA GLU A 150 -1.16 -10.77 -8.26
C GLU A 150 -0.10 -9.91 -8.97
N ASN A 151 -0.51 -8.85 -9.66
CA ASN A 151 0.36 -7.93 -10.38
C ASN A 151 0.83 -6.76 -9.52
N ASN A 152 0.31 -6.59 -8.30
CA ASN A 152 0.83 -5.60 -7.38
C ASN A 152 2.28 -5.99 -6.99
N PRO A 153 3.29 -5.16 -7.29
CA PRO A 153 4.68 -5.47 -6.98
C PRO A 153 5.04 -5.29 -5.50
N ARG A 154 4.31 -4.44 -4.77
CA ARG A 154 4.68 -4.01 -3.41
C ARG A 154 4.54 -5.11 -2.35
N PRO A 155 3.53 -6.00 -2.37
CA PRO A 155 3.51 -7.15 -1.47
C PRO A 155 4.78 -7.99 -1.54
N TYR A 156 5.31 -8.21 -2.75
CA TYR A 156 6.54 -8.99 -2.94
C TYR A 156 7.77 -8.26 -2.40
N LEU A 157 7.84 -6.94 -2.54
CA LEU A 157 8.86 -6.13 -1.89
C LEU A 157 8.80 -6.33 -0.37
N LEU A 158 7.62 -6.17 0.24
CA LEU A 158 7.48 -6.27 1.69
C LEU A 158 7.72 -7.70 2.22
N GLN A 159 7.36 -8.73 1.46
CA GLN A 159 7.75 -10.11 1.79
C GLN A 159 9.27 -10.30 1.76
N GLY A 160 9.95 -9.66 0.82
CA GLY A 160 11.42 -9.69 0.77
C GLY A 160 12.05 -9.01 1.98
N LEU A 161 11.54 -7.82 2.37
CA LEU A 161 11.98 -7.12 3.57
C LEU A 161 11.72 -7.95 4.83
N ALA A 162 10.53 -8.56 4.94
CA ALA A 162 10.20 -9.44 6.06
C ALA A 162 11.16 -10.63 6.14
N ALA A 163 11.43 -11.30 5.02
CA ALA A 163 12.37 -12.43 4.97
C ALA A 163 13.82 -12.02 5.29
N MET A 164 14.21 -10.79 4.97
CA MET A 164 15.56 -10.26 5.22
C MET A 164 15.79 -9.86 6.68
N TYR A 165 14.78 -9.28 7.34
CA TYR A 165 14.92 -8.75 8.71
C TYR A 165 14.40 -9.68 9.80
N THR A 166 13.62 -10.71 9.46
CA THR A 166 13.24 -11.75 10.42
C THR A 166 14.45 -12.63 10.72
N PRO A 167 14.75 -12.99 11.99
CA PRO A 167 15.79 -13.97 12.30
C PRO A 167 15.50 -15.33 11.65
N GLU A 168 16.55 -16.09 11.32
CA GLU A 168 16.43 -17.38 10.63
C GLU A 168 15.59 -18.38 11.44
N GLU A 169 15.71 -18.36 12.78
CA GLU A 169 14.95 -19.23 13.69
C GLU A 169 13.44 -18.95 13.64
N TYR A 170 13.04 -17.77 13.19
CA TYR A 170 11.65 -17.35 13.01
C TYR A 170 11.21 -17.35 11.54
N GLY A 171 12.01 -17.95 10.65
CA GLY A 171 11.67 -18.13 9.23
C GLY A 171 12.21 -17.05 8.28
N GLY A 172 13.17 -16.24 8.74
CA GLY A 172 13.99 -15.39 7.87
C GLY A 172 14.82 -16.22 6.89
N SER A 173 15.09 -15.66 5.70
CA SER A 173 15.96 -16.28 4.70
C SER A 173 16.40 -15.25 3.66
N LYS A 174 17.71 -15.12 3.49
CA LYS A 174 18.32 -14.25 2.47
C LYS A 174 17.99 -14.72 1.05
N GLU A 175 17.94 -16.03 0.81
CA GLU A 175 17.56 -16.61 -0.47
C GLU A 175 16.10 -16.27 -0.83
N LYS A 176 15.19 -16.41 0.15
CA LYS A 176 13.79 -16.02 -0.01
C LYS A 176 13.67 -14.52 -0.26
N ALA A 177 14.38 -13.70 0.50
CA ALA A 177 14.38 -12.26 0.34
C ALA A 177 14.85 -11.84 -1.07
N LYS A 178 15.96 -12.41 -1.56
CA LYS A 178 16.45 -12.22 -2.93
C LYS A 178 15.38 -12.56 -3.97
N SER A 179 14.77 -13.74 -3.88
CA SER A 179 13.74 -14.19 -4.81
C SER A 179 12.53 -13.24 -4.82
N CYS A 180 12.10 -12.79 -3.64
CA CYS A 180 11.02 -11.81 -3.48
C CYS A 180 11.35 -10.46 -4.13
N PHE A 181 12.56 -9.93 -3.94
CA PHE A 181 12.98 -8.66 -4.56
C PHE A 181 13.10 -8.76 -6.08
N GLU A 182 13.69 -9.83 -6.62
CA GLU A 182 13.74 -10.06 -8.06
C GLU A 182 12.32 -10.14 -8.67
N LYS A 183 11.38 -10.79 -7.97
CA LYS A 183 9.97 -10.86 -8.39
C LYS A 183 9.29 -9.49 -8.32
N ALA A 184 9.54 -8.71 -7.27
CA ALA A 184 9.01 -7.35 -7.12
C ALA A 184 9.50 -6.45 -8.26
N ILE A 185 10.80 -6.45 -8.56
CA ILE A 185 11.43 -5.67 -9.64
C ILE A 185 10.78 -6.03 -10.99
N LYS A 186 10.71 -7.32 -11.35
CA LYS A 186 10.06 -7.75 -12.60
C LYS A 186 8.61 -7.27 -12.70
N LYS A 187 7.87 -7.26 -11.59
CA LYS A 187 6.49 -6.77 -11.56
C LYS A 187 6.41 -5.26 -11.68
N PHE A 188 7.31 -4.51 -11.04
CA PHE A 188 7.40 -3.06 -11.25
C PHE A 188 7.68 -2.71 -12.71
N GLU A 189 8.62 -3.41 -13.36
CA GLU A 189 8.95 -3.22 -14.78
C GLU A 189 7.79 -3.57 -15.72
N ALA A 190 6.99 -4.59 -15.37
CA ALA A 190 5.81 -4.97 -16.14
C ALA A 190 4.58 -4.08 -15.87
N THR A 191 4.58 -3.30 -14.77
CA THR A 191 3.45 -2.49 -14.37
C THR A 191 3.36 -1.23 -15.23
N LYS A 192 2.34 -1.17 -16.09
CA LYS A 192 1.93 0.10 -16.71
C LYS A 192 1.29 0.97 -15.64
N VAL A 193 1.71 2.24 -15.54
CA VAL A 193 1.11 3.22 -14.63
C VAL A 193 -0.39 3.30 -14.92
N LYS A 194 -1.21 2.75 -14.00
CA LYS A 194 -2.67 2.61 -14.17
C LYS A 194 -3.39 3.97 -14.15
N SER A 195 -2.87 4.94 -13.40
CA SER A 195 -3.32 6.33 -13.36
C SER A 195 -2.22 7.24 -12.80
N ALA A 196 -2.33 8.56 -13.02
CA ALA A 196 -1.40 9.54 -12.45
C ALA A 196 -1.45 9.63 -10.91
N THR A 197 -2.52 9.10 -10.31
CA THR A 197 -2.74 9.03 -8.87
C THR A 197 -2.48 7.65 -8.27
N ALA A 198 -2.07 6.67 -9.07
CA ALA A 198 -1.75 5.35 -8.57
C ALA A 198 -0.48 5.40 -7.71
N PRO A 199 -0.35 4.57 -6.66
CA PRO A 199 0.89 4.46 -5.90
C PRO A 199 2.08 4.11 -6.81
N THR A 200 3.22 4.78 -6.61
CA THR A 200 4.46 4.58 -7.39
C THR A 200 5.70 4.28 -6.55
N TRP A 201 5.56 4.16 -5.23
CA TRP A 201 6.67 3.85 -4.33
C TRP A 201 7.11 2.39 -4.44
N GLY A 202 8.32 2.11 -3.96
CA GLY A 202 8.85 0.76 -3.72
C GLY A 202 9.85 0.24 -4.74
N TYR A 203 9.87 0.76 -5.97
CA TYR A 203 10.75 0.22 -7.01
C TYR A 203 12.25 0.40 -6.69
N GLU A 204 12.65 1.62 -6.32
CA GLU A 204 14.03 1.90 -5.92
C GLU A 204 14.43 1.08 -4.69
N LYS A 205 13.56 1.04 -3.67
CA LYS A 205 13.77 0.23 -2.46
C LYS A 205 13.99 -1.25 -2.78
N ALA A 206 13.26 -1.82 -3.74
CA ALA A 206 13.45 -3.21 -4.15
C ALA A 206 14.84 -3.46 -4.76
N LYS A 207 15.32 -2.52 -5.58
CA LYS A 207 16.66 -2.60 -6.18
C LYS A 207 17.77 -2.44 -5.14
N GLU A 208 17.62 -1.46 -4.25
CA GLU A 208 18.56 -1.21 -3.15
C GLU A 208 18.66 -2.44 -2.24
N SER A 209 17.52 -2.98 -1.78
CA SER A 209 17.51 -4.16 -0.92
C SER A 209 18.01 -5.43 -1.61
N LEU A 210 17.82 -5.58 -2.92
CA LEU A 210 18.44 -6.68 -3.67
C LEU A 210 19.98 -6.54 -3.72
N ALA A 211 20.49 -5.31 -3.85
CA ALA A 211 21.92 -5.05 -3.86
C ALA A 211 22.58 -5.29 -2.49
N GLU A 212 21.86 -5.04 -1.39
CA GLU A 212 22.33 -5.30 -0.01
C GLU A 212 22.47 -6.80 0.33
N ILE A 213 21.78 -7.68 -0.39
CA ILE A 213 21.82 -9.14 -0.15
C ILE A 213 22.99 -9.84 -0.87
N GLN A 214 23.65 -9.16 -1.82
CA GLN A 214 24.76 -9.71 -2.61
C GLN A 214 26.06 -9.82 -1.80
#